data_AF-A0A357B0S2-F1
#
_entry.id   AF-A0A357B0S2-F1
#
_cell.length_a   1.000
_cell.length_b   1.000
_cell.length_c   1.000
_cell.angle_alpha   90.00
_cell.angle_beta   90.00
_cell.angle_gamma   90.00
#
_symmetry.space_group_name_H-M   'P 1'
#
loop_
_entity.id
_entity.type
_entity.pdbx_description
1 polymer ?
#
loop_
_entity_poly.entity_id
_entity_poly.type
_entity_poly.pdbx_seq_one_letter_code
_entity_poly.pdbx_strand_id
1 'polypeptide(L)' 'MPENNCTFEDAMARLNEIVKTLEKGDSPLNESLALFEEGAGLVAACQKELDDAEQKVVKLRKGPGGEPEETPFLDEAP' A
#
# COMPACT_ATOMS: atom_id res chain seq x y z
N MET A 1 -14.54 -9.43 -18.06
CA MET A 1 -13.17 -9.99 -17.99
C MET A 1 -12.55 -9.45 -16.71
N PRO A 2 -11.87 -10.24 -15.87
CA PRO A 2 -11.22 -9.65 -14.71
C PRO A 2 -10.02 -8.85 -15.23
N GLU A 3 -10.06 -7.54 -15.02
CA GLU A 3 -8.93 -6.66 -15.29
C GLU A 3 -7.80 -7.09 -14.35
N ASN A 4 -6.67 -7.49 -14.91
CA ASN A 4 -5.50 -7.98 -14.17
C ASN A 4 -4.74 -6.81 -13.54
N ASN A 5 -5.46 -6.01 -12.75
CA ASN A 5 -4.87 -5.01 -11.87
C ASN A 5 -4.40 -5.74 -10.62
N CYS A 6 -3.11 -5.63 -10.33
CA CYS A 6 -2.55 -6.10 -9.07
C CYS A 6 -3.29 -5.38 -7.94
N THR A 7 -4.00 -6.13 -7.10
CA THR A 7 -4.73 -5.56 -5.96
C THR A 7 -3.77 -5.18 -4.84
N PHE A 8 -4.22 -4.36 -3.89
CA PHE A 8 -3.47 -4.08 -2.67
C PHE A 8 -3.00 -5.37 -1.97
N GLU A 9 -3.90 -6.36 -1.86
CA GLU A 9 -3.60 -7.65 -1.26
C GLU A 9 -2.54 -8.44 -2.04
N ASP A 10 -2.59 -8.41 -3.37
CA ASP A 10 -1.58 -9.06 -4.21
C ASP A 10 -0.21 -8.38 -4.07
N ALA A 11 -0.18 -7.04 -4.06
CA ALA A 11 1.05 -6.27 -3.88
C ALA A 11 1.68 -6.54 -2.50
N MET A 12 0.85 -6.64 -1.45
CA MET A 12 1.28 -7.01 -0.10
C MET A 12 1.78 -8.46 -0.02
N ALA A 13 1.12 -9.40 -0.71
CA ALA A 13 1.60 -10.77 -0.79
C ALA A 13 2.98 -10.84 -1.45
N ARG A 14 3.15 -10.13 -2.57
CA ARG A 14 4.42 -10.08 -3.29
C ARG A 14 5.54 -9.43 -2.47
N LEU A 15 5.25 -8.33 -1.78
CA LEU A 15 6.19 -7.69 -0.86
C LEU A 15 6.70 -8.66 0.22
N ASN A 16 5.80 -9.45 0.81
CA ASN A 16 6.19 -10.46 1.80
C ASN A 16 7.11 -11.54 1.22
N GLU A 17 6.89 -11.95 -0.03
CA GLU A 17 7.79 -12.91 -0.71
C GLU A 17 9.17 -12.31 -0.96
N ILE A 18 9.22 -11.06 -1.43
CA ILE A 18 10.46 -10.32 -1.67
C ILE A 18 11.26 -10.21 -0.38
N VAL A 19 10.64 -9.75 0.71
CA VAL A 19 11.29 -9.63 2.02
C VAL A 19 11.84 -10.97 2.48
N LYS A 20 11.03 -12.04 2.45
CA LYS A 20 11.49 -13.38 2.82
C LYS A 20 12.67 -13.87 1.98
N THR A 21 12.74 -13.47 0.73
CA THR A 21 13.83 -13.86 -0.18
C THR A 21 15.11 -13.08 0.13
N LEU A 22 15.00 -11.76 0.31
CA LEU A 22 16.11 -10.90 0.69
C LEU A 22 16.68 -11.26 2.08
N GLU A 23 15.81 -11.60 3.04
CA GLU A 23 16.22 -12.01 4.39
C GLU A 23 16.99 -13.33 4.43
N LYS A 24 16.71 -14.26 3.50
CA LYS A 24 17.48 -15.50 3.38
C LYS A 24 18.93 -15.23 2.97
N GLY A 25 19.16 -14.19 2.17
CA GLY A 25 20.51 -13.78 1.76
C GLY A 25 21.19 -14.72 0.76
N ASP A 26 20.47 -15.71 0.21
CA ASP A 26 21.02 -16.69 -0.74
C ASP A 26 20.95 -16.22 -2.22
N SER A 27 20.29 -15.08 -2.48
CA SER A 27 20.15 -14.53 -3.84
C SER A 27 21.42 -13.78 -4.28
N PRO A 28 21.87 -13.97 -5.54
CA PRO A 28 22.93 -13.17 -6.15
C PRO A 28 22.67 -11.66 -6.04
N LEU A 29 23.73 -10.85 -5.96
CA LEU A 29 23.62 -9.39 -5.78
C LEU A 29 22.69 -8.71 -6.80
N ASN A 30 22.78 -9.09 -8.09
CA ASN A 30 21.94 -8.53 -9.13
C ASN A 30 20.46 -8.87 -8.94
N GLU A 31 20.15 -10.07 -8.47
CA GLU A 31 18.80 -10.51 -8.16
C GLU A 31 18.27 -9.77 -6.93
N SER A 32 19.08 -9.64 -5.88
CA SER A 32 18.73 -8.88 -4.68
C SER A 32 18.44 -7.40 -4.99
N LEU A 33 19.19 -6.79 -5.92
CA LEU A 33 18.92 -5.43 -6.39
C LEU A 33 17.60 -5.33 -7.16
N ALA A 34 17.33 -6.28 -8.06
CA ALA A 34 16.06 -6.31 -8.80
C ALA A 34 14.85 -6.50 -7.88
N LEU A 35 14.96 -7.40 -6.89
CA LEU A 35 13.94 -7.62 -5.87
C LEU A 35 13.70 -6.37 -5.01
N PHE A 36 14.76 -5.64 -4.67
CA PHE A 36 14.65 -4.38 -3.94
C PHE A 36 13.92 -3.30 -4.75
N GLU A 37 14.27 -3.13 -6.03
CA GLU A 37 13.61 -2.18 -6.93
C GLU A 37 12.13 -2.52 -7.11
N GLU A 38 11.81 -3.81 -7.30
CA GLU A 38 10.43 -4.29 -7.37
C GLU A 38 9.67 -3.97 -6.07
N GLY A 39 10.25 -4.29 -4.91
CA GLY A 39 9.66 -4.00 -3.61
C GLY A 39 9.40 -2.51 -3.40
N ALA A 40 10.35 -1.65 -3.76
CA ALA A 40 10.17 -0.20 -3.66
C ALA A 40 9.00 0.29 -4.53
N GLY A 41 8.84 -0.25 -5.74
CA GLY A 41 7.70 0.04 -6.61
C GLY A 41 6.37 -0.40 -6.02
N LEU A 42 6.31 -1.59 -5.44
CA LEU A 42 5.11 -2.11 -4.78
C LEU A 42 4.71 -1.28 -3.56
N VAL A 43 5.67 -0.87 -2.72
CA VAL A 43 5.41 0.03 -1.58
C VAL A 43 4.79 1.34 -2.04
N ALA A 44 5.34 1.94 -3.10
CA ALA A 44 4.81 3.19 -3.65
C ALA A 44 3.37 3.01 -4.19
N ALA A 45 3.08 1.88 -4.82
CA ALA A 45 1.74 1.56 -5.31
C ALA A 45 0.74 1.37 -4.16
N CYS A 46 1.10 0.60 -3.13
CA CYS A 46 0.29 0.39 -1.93
C CYS A 46 -0.02 1.71 -1.23
N GLN A 47 0.98 2.58 -1.04
CA GLN A 47 0.78 3.88 -0.41
C GLN A 47 -0.22 4.74 -1.18
N LYS A 48 -0.09 4.79 -2.51
CA LYS A 48 -1.01 5.54 -3.35
C LYS A 48 -2.45 5.03 -3.24
N GLU A 49 -2.64 3.72 -3.20
CA GLU A 49 -3.97 3.13 -3.06
C GLU A 49 -4.61 3.44 -1.70
N LEU A 50 -3.81 3.42 -0.63
CA LEU A 50 -4.26 3.83 0.71
C LEU A 50 -4.64 5.32 0.74
N ASP A 51 -3.82 6.20 0.17
CA ASP A 51 -4.11 7.63 0.09
C ASP A 51 -5.43 7.88 -0.68
N ASP A 52 -5.62 7.20 -1.81
CA ASP A 52 -6.85 7.28 -2.61
C ASP A 52 -8.07 6.77 -1.84
N ALA A 53 -7.92 5.71 -1.04
CA ALA A 53 -8.98 5.17 -0.19
C ALA A 53 -9.35 6.15 0.94
N GLU A 54 -8.35 6.71 1.63
CA GLU A 54 -8.55 7.71 2.68
C GLU A 54 -9.30 8.93 2.15
N GLN A 55 -8.88 9.47 1.00
CA GLN A 55 -9.56 10.61 0.38
C GLN A 55 -11.03 10.31 0.05
N LYS A 56 -11.34 9.09 -0.40
CA LYS A 56 -12.73 8.68 -0.66
C LYS A 56 -13.54 8.65 0.63
N VAL A 57 -13.00 8.09 1.71
CA VAL A 57 -13.66 8.08 3.03
C VAL A 57 -13.92 9.49 3.53
N VAL A 58 -12.92 10.38 3.44
CA VAL A 58 -13.06 11.79 3.82
C VAL A 58 -14.17 12.47 3.02
N LYS A 59 -14.24 12.28 1.70
CA LYS A 59 -15.30 12.85 0.85
C LYS A 59 -16.69 12.33 1.22
N LEU A 60 -16.83 11.04 1.52
CA LEU A 60 -18.09 10.44 1.94
C LEU A 60 -18.58 10.97 3.30
N ARG A 61 -17.66 11.21 4.25
CA ARG A 61 -17.99 11.81 5.55
C ARG A 61 -18.54 13.24 5.45
N LYS A 62 -18.22 13.99 4.39
CA LYS A 62 -18.61 15.41 4.26
C LYS A 62 -20.09 15.67 3.92
N GLY A 63 -20.87 14.66 3.52
CA GLY A 63 -22.34 14.72 3.39
C GLY A 63 -22.93 15.87 2.52
N PRO A 64 -24.26 15.91 2.29
CA PRO A 64 -24.91 16.99 1.53
C PRO A 64 -25.00 18.34 2.27
N GLY A 65 -24.53 18.40 3.53
CA GLY A 65 -24.54 19.60 4.38
C GLY A 65 -23.30 20.49 4.26
N GLY A 66 -22.25 20.04 3.55
CA GLY A 66 -21.16 20.90 3.09
C GLY A 66 -20.11 21.32 4.11
N GLU A 67 -20.21 20.93 5.39
CA GLU A 67 -19.17 21.24 6.37
C GLU A 67 -18.25 20.02 6.62
N PRO A 68 -16.95 20.15 6.32
CA PRO A 68 -15.94 19.19 6.74
C PRO A 68 -15.86 19.11 8.26
N GLU A 69 -16.31 18.03 8.87
CA GLU A 69 -15.89 17.69 10.23
C GLU A 69 -14.53 16.97 10.15
N GLU A 70 -13.46 17.70 10.43
CA GLU A 70 -12.15 17.11 10.70
C GLU A 70 -12.21 16.46 12.08
N THR A 71 -12.66 15.21 12.14
CA THR A 71 -12.32 14.36 13.27
C THR A 71 -10.91 13.82 13.01
N PRO A 72 -9.94 14.08 13.91
CA PRO A 72 -8.67 13.39 13.85
C PRO A 72 -8.95 11.89 13.72
N PHE A 73 -8.27 11.20 12.81
CA PHE A 73 -8.18 9.76 12.92
C PHE A 73 -7.65 9.49 14.32
N LEU A 74 -8.46 8.87 15.16
CA LEU A 74 -8.09 8.53 16.53
C LEU A 74 -6.87 7.61 16.44
N ASP A 75 -5.67 8.17 16.58
CA ASP A 75 -4.56 7.48 17.22
C ASP A 75 -4.96 7.27 18.69
N GLU A 76 -5.95 6.42 18.93
CA GLU A 76 -6.18 5.84 20.26
C GLU A 76 -5.14 4.74 20.47
N ALA A 77 -3.96 5.17 20.92
CA ALA A 77 -3.09 4.33 21.72
C ALA A 77 -2.93 4.98 23.10
N PRO A 78 -3.51 4.41 24.17
CA PRO A 78 -2.85 4.37 25.46
C PRO A 78 -1.78 3.27 25.51
#